data_AF-A0A2N4YRS1-F1
#
_entry.id   AF-A0A2N4YRS1-F1
#
_cell.length_a   1.000
_cell.length_b   1.000
_cell.length_c   1.000
_cell.angle_alpha   90.00
_cell.angle_beta   90.00
_cell.angle_gamma   90.00
#
_symmetry.space_group_name_H-M   'P 1'
#
loop_
_entity.id
_entity.type
_entity.pdbx_description
1 polymer ?
#
loop_
_entity_poly.entity_id
_entity_poly.type
_entity_poly.pdbx_seq_one_letter_code
_entity_poly.pdbx_strand_id
1 'polypeptide(L)' 'MVTKASGAEGGYQEKVQPCLDAGIPCIVITRPAPLVKGDELLESQADFATRLTRWLSAT' A
#
# COMPACT_ATOMS: atom_id res chain seq x y z
N MET A 1 8.39 18.55 -2.51
CA MET A 1 7.90 17.64 -1.44
C MET A 1 8.29 16.20 -1.78
N VAL A 2 8.44 15.32 -0.78
CA VAL A 2 8.79 13.90 -0.98
C VAL A 2 7.69 13.03 -0.40
N THR A 3 7.16 12.08 -1.18
CA THR A 3 6.12 11.15 -0.76
C THR A 3 6.33 9.75 -1.35
N LYS A 4 5.64 8.74 -0.83
CA LYS A 4 5.65 7.36 -1.33
C LYS A 4 4.37 7.09 -2.12
N ALA A 5 4.44 6.30 -3.19
CA ALA A 5 3.27 5.76 -3.87
C ALA A 5 2.54 4.75 -2.94
N SER A 6 1.62 5.24 -2.09
CA SER A 6 0.86 4.41 -1.15
C SER A 6 -0.39 3.75 -1.76
N GLY A 7 -0.87 4.22 -2.91
CA GLY A 7 -2.08 3.69 -3.57
C GLY A 7 -3.07 4.81 -3.92
N ALA A 8 -4.30 4.43 -4.28
CA ALA A 8 -5.37 5.35 -4.63
C ALA A 8 -6.04 5.97 -3.39
N GLU A 9 -6.31 5.16 -2.35
CA GLU A 9 -6.89 5.66 -1.10
C GLU A 9 -5.82 6.08 -0.09
N GLY A 10 -6.01 7.29 0.45
CA GLY A 10 -5.21 7.86 1.51
C GLY A 10 -3.83 8.38 1.08
N GLY A 11 -3.58 9.67 1.36
CA GLY A 11 -2.27 10.26 1.58
C GLY A 11 -1.32 10.40 0.38
N TYR A 12 -1.46 9.64 -0.70
CA TYR A 12 -0.63 9.81 -1.91
C TYR A 12 -1.23 10.89 -2.81
N GLN A 13 -2.42 10.67 -3.38
CA GLN A 13 -3.05 11.64 -4.28
C GLN A 13 -3.38 12.97 -3.57
N GLU A 14 -3.85 12.90 -2.33
CA GLU A 14 -4.18 14.07 -1.50
C GLU A 14 -2.96 14.98 -1.24
N LYS A 15 -1.74 14.45 -1.35
CA LYS A 15 -0.51 15.24 -1.17
C LYS A 15 0.12 15.64 -2.49
N VAL A 16 0.02 14.80 -3.52
CA VAL A 16 0.59 15.10 -4.85
C VAL A 16 -0.24 16.14 -5.59
N GLN A 17 -1.58 16.10 -5.52
CA GLN A 17 -2.42 17.03 -6.25
C GLN A 17 -2.15 18.51 -5.86
N PRO A 18 -2.06 18.88 -4.57
CA PRO A 18 -1.69 20.24 -4.20
C PRO A 18 -0.32 20.69 -4.70
N CYS A 19 0.65 19.78 -4.84
CA CYS A 19 1.94 20.11 -5.45
C CYS A 19 1.79 20.49 -6.92
N LEU A 20 1.02 19.69 -7.67
CA LEU A 20 0.82 19.87 -9.10
C LEU A 20 0.10 21.19 -9.36
N ASP A 21 -0.95 21.47 -8.60
CA ASP A 21 -1.74 22.70 -8.70
C ASP A 21 -0.88 23.95 -8.42
N ALA A 22 0.10 23.84 -7.52
CA ALA A 22 1.01 24.93 -7.14
C ALA A 22 2.30 25.00 -7.99
N GLY A 23 2.49 24.10 -8.97
CA GLY A 23 3.73 24.02 -9.75
C GLY A 23 4.97 23.66 -8.91
N ILE A 24 4.78 23.00 -7.77
CA ILE A 24 5.86 22.60 -6.85
C ILE A 24 6.41 21.24 -7.25
N PRO A 25 7.73 21.08 -7.46
CA PRO A 25 8.33 19.78 -7.73
C PRO A 25 8.07 18.77 -6.60
N CYS A 26 7.54 17.60 -6.97
CA CYS A 26 7.25 16.52 -6.04
C CYS A 26 7.91 15.21 -6.46
N ILE A 27 8.75 14.68 -5.56
CA ILE A 27 9.49 13.44 -5.74
C ILE A 27 8.65 12.32 -5.16
N VAL A 28 8.27 11.36 -6.01
CA VAL A 28 7.50 10.19 -5.60
C VAL A 28 8.40 8.96 -5.60
N ILE A 29 8.55 8.34 -4.43
CA ILE A 29 9.26 7.08 -4.30
C ILE A 29 8.30 5.94 -4.64
N THR A 30 8.65 5.16 -5.66
CA THR A 30 7.89 3.99 -6.08
C THR A 30 7.98 2.88 -5.03
N ARG A 31 6.89 2.14 -4.84
CA ARG A 31 6.92 0.93 -4.01
C ARG A 31 7.83 -0.11 -4.69
N PRO A 32 8.79 -0.71 -3.97
CA PRO A 32 9.59 -1.81 -4.52
C PRO A 32 8.69 -3.00 -4.84
N ALA A 33 9.15 -3.90 -5.72
CA ALA A 33 8.44 -5.13 -6.02
C ALA A 33 8.17 -5.93 -4.73
N PRO A 34 6.96 -6.50 -4.55
CA PRO A 34 6.65 -7.30 -3.38
C PRO A 34 7.66 -8.45 -3.22
N LEU A 35 8.26 -8.53 -2.03
CA LEU A 35 9.15 -9.65 -1.67
C LEU A 35 8.35 -10.90 -1.28
N VAL A 36 7.11 -10.69 -0.82
CA VAL A 36 6.17 -11.74 -0.43
C VAL A 36 5.31 -12.14 -1.62
N LYS A 37 5.16 -13.44 -1.87
CA LYS A 37 4.43 -14.01 -3.02
C LYS A 37 3.61 -15.23 -2.57
N GLY A 38 2.65 -15.62 -3.41
CA GLY A 38 1.83 -16.82 -3.17
C GLY A 38 0.98 -16.68 -1.91
N ASP A 39 0.81 -17.77 -1.16
CA ASP A 39 -0.06 -17.88 0.01
C ASP A 39 0.33 -16.97 1.20
N GLU A 40 1.49 -16.32 1.13
CA GLU A 40 1.90 -15.31 2.11
C GLU A 40 1.41 -13.90 1.76
N LEU A 41 1.05 -13.64 0.51
CA LEU A 41 0.50 -12.36 0.08
C LEU A 41 -1.01 -12.32 0.40
N LEU A 42 -1.43 -11.30 1.14
CA LEU A 42 -2.83 -11.06 1.49
C LEU A 42 -3.29 -9.78 0.79
N GLU A 43 -4.18 -9.89 -0.19
CA GLU A 43 -4.62 -8.76 -1.02
C GLU A 43 -6.03 -8.29 -0.66
N SER A 44 -6.74 -9.06 0.17
CA SER A 44 -8.08 -8.75 0.62
C SER A 44 -8.30 -9.05 2.11
N GLN A 45 -9.38 -8.48 2.66
CA GLN A 45 -9.83 -8.79 4.02
C GLN A 45 -10.22 -10.27 4.17
N ALA A 46 -10.72 -10.90 3.10
CA ALA A 46 -11.06 -12.32 3.09
C ALA A 46 -9.80 -13.22 3.17
N ASP A 47 -8.73 -12.84 2.46
CA ASP A 47 -7.44 -13.54 2.55
C ASP A 47 -6.89 -13.47 3.97
N PHE A 48 -6.97 -12.28 4.59
CA PHE A 48 -6.57 -12.08 5.97
C PHE A 48 -7.38 -12.92 6.95
N ALA A 49 -8.72 -12.91 6.84
CA ALA A 49 -9.59 -13.70 7.70
C ALA A 49 -9.27 -15.20 7.61
N THR A 50 -9.07 -15.71 6.40
CA THR A 50 -8.69 -17.11 6.16
C THR A 50 -7.36 -17.46 6.82
N ARG A 51 -6.35 -16.60 6.66
CA ARG A 51 -5.03 -16.79 7.27
C ARG A 51 -5.09 -16.75 8.79
N LEU A 52 -5.89 -15.85 9.35
CA LEU A 52 -6.11 -15.70 10.79
C LEU A 52 -6.76 -16.96 11.37
N THR A 53 -7.82 -17.49 10.74
CA THR A 53 -8.48 -18.72 11.18
C THR A 53 -7.50 -19.89 11.22
N ARG A 54 -6.69 -20.08 10.17
CA ARG A 54 -5.66 -21.14 10.14
C ARG A 54 -4.68 -21.03 11.30
N TRP A 55 -4.23 -19.81 11.62
CA TRP A 55 -3.30 -19.58 12.72
C TRP A 55 -3.92 -19.92 14.07
N LEU A 56 -5.17 -19.51 14.31
CA LEU A 56 -5.89 -19.79 15.56
C LEU A 56 -6.20 -21.29 15.75
N SER A 57 -6.40 -22.05 14.67
CA SER A 57 -6.67 -23.50 14.72
C SER A 57 -5.42 -24.37 14.81
N ALA A 58 -4.21 -23.81 14.70
CA ALA A 58 -2.95 -24.53 14.78
C ALA A 58 -2.41 -24.67 16.22
N THR A 59 -3.22 -24.34 17.23
CA THR A 59 -2.94 -24.46 18.67
C THR A 59 -3.65 -25.67 19.24
#